data_AF-A0A3S1AD34-F1
#
_entry.id   AF-A0A3S1AD34-F1
#
_cell.length_a   1.000
_cell.length_b   1.000
_cell.length_c   1.000
_cell.angle_alpha   90.00
_cell.angle_beta   90.00
_cell.angle_gamma   90.00
#
_symmetry.space_group_name_H-M   'P 1'
#
loop_
_entity.id
_entity.type
_entity.pdbx_description
1 polymer ?
#
loop_
_entity_poly.entity_id
_entity_poly.type
_entity_poly.pdbx_seq_one_letter_code
_entity_poly.pdbx_strand_id
1 'polypeptide(L)'
;MLAAYAFPYAKSAGAATTGFYVSGTKLKDANGNNFVMRGVNNPHIWYDSQSYSALADIAAKGANAVRIVWSTSGTASRLQQIIDRCKELHMVAIVELHDVTGSNDASRLNDMAAYFTQSAVKTVINNNTKYALVNIANEWGGNDLSDTAWRDAYKTAISTLRNAGVNNTIVVDASGWGQNASPIKAYGSALLSHDPDHNIMFSLHMYGSWNDASRIGTELQAIQNLGLAVMIGEFGYNYNNGNNNLGTTVNAQEVMNQAQSKGIGYLAWSWTGNDSSNAWLDLASSSDWKTLTSWGNLVFYGTNGIASTSQAASVYGSSAGTGSSTVLYSFESGTQGWTGIGVSGGPWTTNEWSANGSQSLKADVMLGGGPYYLAYAGSSNLSGKTTLKATVKHAAWGNAGSGLQAKLYVKTGSSYAWSDGGTVNINSSSGTALTLSLSSIANLNDVKEIGIQFLAPSGSSGQSAVYVDNVTVQ
;
A
#
# COMPACT_ATOMS: atom_id res chain seq x y z
N MET A 1 -39.07 -10.14 33.37
CA MET A 1 -38.56 -9.38 32.21
C MET A 1 -37.06 -9.62 32.13
N LEU A 2 -36.61 -10.55 31.29
CA LEU A 2 -35.19 -10.76 31.04
C LEU A 2 -34.75 -9.86 29.88
N ALA A 3 -33.74 -9.03 30.13
CA ALA A 3 -33.09 -8.18 29.13
C ALA A 3 -32.27 -9.06 28.18
N ALA A 4 -32.63 -9.07 26.89
CA ALA A 4 -31.83 -9.67 25.84
C ALA A 4 -30.68 -8.71 25.49
N TYR A 5 -29.46 -9.07 25.88
CA TYR A 5 -28.25 -8.44 25.36
C TYR A 5 -28.09 -8.83 23.89
N ALA A 6 -28.29 -7.87 22.98
CA ALA A 6 -27.94 -8.04 21.58
C ALA A 6 -26.41 -8.06 21.45
N PHE A 7 -25.84 -9.22 21.13
CA PHE A 7 -24.46 -9.33 20.69
C PHE A 7 -24.30 -8.59 19.35
N PRO A 8 -23.21 -7.83 19.13
CA PRO A 8 -22.93 -7.28 17.82
C PRO A 8 -22.73 -8.43 16.84
N TYR A 9 -23.53 -8.43 15.76
CA TYR A 9 -23.34 -9.32 14.62
C TYR A 9 -21.96 -9.04 14.01
N ALA A 10 -20.97 -9.85 14.37
CA ALA A 10 -19.76 -9.98 13.58
C ALA A 10 -20.16 -10.63 12.25
N LYS A 11 -20.09 -9.85 11.16
CA LYS A 11 -20.15 -10.39 9.80
C LYS A 11 -19.11 -11.51 9.72
N SER A 12 -19.52 -12.72 9.35
CA SER A 12 -18.62 -13.87 9.31
C SER A 12 -17.42 -13.57 8.40
N ALA A 13 -16.23 -13.99 8.84
CA ALA A 13 -15.03 -13.98 8.02
C ALA A 13 -15.20 -15.05 6.92
N GLY A 14 -15.63 -14.63 5.72
CA GLY A 14 -15.88 -15.59 4.64
C GLY A 14 -16.39 -15.08 3.31
N ALA A 15 -16.56 -13.76 3.10
CA ALA A 15 -16.83 -13.20 1.78
C ALA A 15 -15.90 -12.01 1.53
N ALA A 16 -15.12 -12.07 0.44
CA ALA A 16 -14.40 -10.89 -0.05
C ALA A 16 -15.42 -9.77 -0.26
N THR A 17 -15.20 -8.61 0.37
CA THR A 17 -16.05 -7.45 0.18
C THR A 17 -15.89 -6.93 -1.24
N THR A 18 -16.91 -6.26 -1.78
CA THR A 18 -16.87 -5.72 -3.15
C THR A 18 -15.85 -4.59 -3.30
N GLY A 19 -15.41 -3.98 -2.19
CA GLY A 19 -14.41 -2.92 -2.13
C GLY A 19 -13.82 -2.73 -0.73
N PHE A 20 -13.18 -1.58 -0.52
CA PHE A 20 -12.77 -1.13 0.82
C PHE A 20 -13.96 -1.08 1.78
N TYR A 21 -13.69 -1.37 3.05
CA TYR A 21 -14.69 -1.22 4.11
C TYR A 21 -14.07 -0.82 5.45
N VAL A 22 -14.87 -0.20 6.32
CA VAL A 22 -14.47 0.12 7.69
C VAL A 22 -14.89 -1.00 8.64
N SER A 23 -13.98 -1.39 9.53
CA SER A 23 -14.22 -2.35 10.61
C SER A 23 -13.64 -1.80 11.92
N GLY A 24 -14.52 -1.25 12.76
CA GLY A 24 -14.12 -0.49 13.94
C GLY A 24 -13.19 0.66 13.57
N THR A 25 -12.00 0.69 14.17
CA THR A 25 -11.00 1.76 13.93
C THR A 25 -10.13 1.54 12.69
N LYS A 26 -10.41 0.51 11.88
CA LYS A 26 -9.54 0.08 10.78
C LYS A 26 -10.24 0.19 9.44
N LEU A 27 -9.52 0.73 8.47
CA LEU A 27 -9.84 0.59 7.05
C LEU A 27 -9.32 -0.77 6.57
N LYS A 28 -10.17 -1.52 5.90
CA LYS A 28 -9.90 -2.85 5.33
C LYS A 28 -9.98 -2.79 3.81
N ASP A 29 -9.00 -3.35 3.13
CA ASP A 29 -9.09 -3.55 1.68
C ASP A 29 -10.09 -4.65 1.31
N ALA A 30 -10.32 -4.84 0.00
CA ALA A 30 -11.32 -5.81 -0.48
C ALA A 30 -10.96 -7.28 -0.18
N ASN A 31 -9.73 -7.56 0.23
CA ASN A 31 -9.30 -8.88 0.69
C ASN A 31 -9.39 -9.03 2.22
N GLY A 32 -9.85 -7.99 2.94
CA GLY A 32 -10.01 -7.97 4.40
C GLY A 32 -8.75 -7.63 5.19
N ASN A 33 -7.66 -7.23 4.52
CA ASN A 33 -6.43 -6.83 5.19
C ASN A 33 -6.51 -5.38 5.66
N ASN A 34 -5.86 -5.06 6.78
CA ASN A 34 -5.75 -3.67 7.21
C ASN A 34 -5.00 -2.88 6.14
N PHE A 35 -5.55 -1.75 5.71
CA PHE A 35 -4.85 -0.80 4.85
C PHE A 35 -4.59 0.48 5.62
N VAL A 36 -3.32 0.86 5.71
CA VAL A 36 -2.87 2.07 6.40
C VAL A 36 -2.20 2.97 5.38
N MET A 37 -2.83 4.11 5.09
CA MET A 37 -2.34 5.05 4.07
C MET A 37 -1.00 5.66 4.48
N ARG A 38 -0.07 5.70 3.53
CA ARG A 38 1.23 6.36 3.56
C ARG A 38 1.41 7.02 2.20
N GLY A 39 1.08 8.30 2.14
CA GLY A 39 0.95 8.97 0.85
C GLY A 39 1.01 10.48 0.92
N VAL A 40 0.57 11.10 -0.17
CA VAL A 40 0.62 12.55 -0.39
C VAL A 40 -0.66 13.04 -1.07
N ASN A 41 -0.92 14.34 -0.97
CA ASN A 41 -1.92 15.03 -1.77
C ASN A 41 -1.30 15.48 -3.11
N ASN A 42 -2.04 15.39 -4.22
CA ASN A 42 -1.56 15.73 -5.56
C ASN A 42 -2.58 16.60 -6.32
N PRO A 43 -2.22 17.80 -6.81
CA PRO A 43 -3.18 18.79 -7.30
C PRO A 43 -3.65 18.55 -8.75
N HIS A 44 -4.46 17.51 -8.98
CA HIS A 44 -4.82 17.08 -10.32
C HIS A 44 -5.67 18.09 -11.10
N ILE A 45 -6.66 18.72 -10.46
CA ILE A 45 -7.55 19.64 -11.16
C ILE A 45 -6.87 20.95 -11.57
N TRP A 46 -5.84 21.39 -10.82
CA TRP A 46 -5.10 22.61 -11.09
C TRP A 46 -3.91 22.39 -12.04
N TYR A 47 -3.30 21.21 -12.01
CA TYR A 47 -2.10 20.87 -12.76
C TYR A 47 -2.21 19.48 -13.42
N ASP A 48 -3.16 19.32 -14.34
CA ASP A 48 -3.55 18.01 -14.87
C ASP A 48 -2.36 17.14 -15.36
N SER A 49 -1.62 17.60 -16.37
CA SER A 49 -0.53 16.83 -16.98
C SER A 49 0.64 16.60 -16.03
N GLN A 50 1.01 17.61 -15.23
CA GLN A 50 2.13 17.55 -14.29
C GLN A 50 1.81 16.59 -13.13
N SER A 51 0.65 16.76 -12.48
CA SER A 51 0.18 15.89 -11.40
C SER A 51 0.01 14.44 -11.89
N TYR A 52 -0.53 14.22 -13.09
CA TYR A 52 -0.62 12.88 -13.67
C TYR A 52 0.75 12.21 -13.87
N SER A 53 1.72 12.97 -14.37
CA SER A 53 3.10 12.47 -14.59
C SER A 53 3.79 12.17 -13.25
N ALA A 54 3.60 13.04 -12.27
CA ALA A 54 4.17 12.92 -10.93
C ALA A 54 3.74 11.66 -10.18
N LEU A 55 2.60 11.05 -10.51
CA LEU A 55 2.16 9.79 -9.89
C LEU A 55 3.25 8.71 -9.93
N ALA A 56 4.02 8.62 -11.02
CA ALA A 56 5.11 7.66 -11.15
C ALA A 56 6.23 7.92 -10.12
N ASP A 57 6.60 9.19 -9.93
CA ASP A 57 7.64 9.59 -8.97
C ASP A 57 7.17 9.44 -7.52
N ILE A 58 5.90 9.69 -7.25
CA ILE A 58 5.25 9.48 -5.94
C ILE A 58 5.28 7.97 -5.59
N ALA A 59 4.86 7.12 -6.52
CA ALA A 59 4.86 5.67 -6.33
C ALA A 59 6.27 5.08 -6.22
N ALA A 60 7.22 5.55 -7.05
CA ALA A 60 8.61 5.10 -7.01
C ALA A 60 9.31 5.40 -5.68
N LYS A 61 8.84 6.42 -4.94
CA LYS A 61 9.31 6.75 -3.59
C LYS A 61 8.58 5.97 -2.49
N GLY A 62 7.66 5.09 -2.86
CA GLY A 62 7.05 4.09 -1.98
C GLY A 62 5.66 4.44 -1.46
N ALA A 63 5.00 5.50 -1.95
CA ALA A 63 3.62 5.81 -1.51
C ALA A 63 2.65 4.68 -1.90
N ASN A 64 1.74 4.32 -0.98
CA ASN A 64 0.66 3.34 -1.24
C ASN A 64 -0.70 4.00 -1.50
N ALA A 65 -0.77 5.33 -1.37
CA ALA A 65 -1.98 6.10 -1.49
C ALA A 65 -1.67 7.51 -2.01
N VAL A 66 -2.63 8.10 -2.73
CA VAL A 66 -2.59 9.49 -3.17
C VAL A 66 -3.97 10.10 -3.03
N ARG A 67 -4.05 11.29 -2.42
CA ARG A 67 -5.28 12.08 -2.40
C ARG A 67 -5.29 13.02 -3.60
N ILE A 68 -6.28 12.80 -4.45
CA ILE A 68 -6.45 13.42 -5.76
C ILE A 68 -7.30 14.67 -5.56
N VAL A 69 -6.66 15.84 -5.55
CA VAL A 69 -7.38 17.12 -5.53
C VAL A 69 -8.18 17.24 -6.83
N TRP A 70 -9.50 17.21 -6.70
CA TRP A 70 -10.43 17.23 -7.81
C TRP A 70 -11.44 18.37 -7.65
N SER A 71 -12.32 18.54 -8.63
CA SER A 71 -13.45 19.44 -8.51
C SER A 71 -14.63 18.98 -9.36
N THR A 72 -15.77 19.62 -9.18
CA THR A 72 -16.98 19.34 -9.97
C THR A 72 -16.85 19.66 -11.46
N SER A 73 -15.83 20.43 -11.87
CA SER A 73 -15.57 20.73 -13.29
C SER A 73 -14.79 19.62 -14.01
N GLY A 74 -14.22 18.67 -13.28
CA GLY A 74 -13.45 17.56 -13.84
C GLY A 74 -14.32 16.52 -14.54
N THR A 75 -13.84 15.99 -15.67
CA THR A 75 -14.57 14.98 -16.46
C THR A 75 -14.41 13.57 -15.90
N ALA A 76 -15.46 12.75 -15.98
CA ALA A 76 -15.42 11.36 -15.53
C ALA A 76 -14.36 10.52 -16.27
N SER A 77 -14.17 10.75 -17.57
CA SER A 77 -13.13 10.05 -18.35
C SER A 77 -11.73 10.36 -17.85
N ARG A 78 -11.45 11.62 -17.50
CA ARG A 78 -10.14 12.00 -16.95
C ARG A 78 -9.93 11.44 -15.55
N LEU A 79 -10.98 11.45 -14.72
CA LEU A 79 -10.95 10.82 -13.40
C LEU A 79 -10.64 9.31 -13.51
N GLN A 80 -11.26 8.60 -14.46
CA GLN A 80 -10.97 7.19 -14.72
C GLN A 80 -9.51 6.96 -15.10
N GLN A 81 -8.94 7.79 -15.99
CA GLN A 81 -7.52 7.70 -16.36
C GLN A 81 -6.59 7.89 -15.15
N ILE A 82 -6.89 8.84 -14.26
CA ILE A 82 -6.10 9.09 -13.05
C ILE A 82 -6.18 7.87 -12.11
N ILE A 83 -7.37 7.30 -11.90
CA ILE A 83 -7.55 6.12 -11.04
C ILE A 83 -6.86 4.89 -11.64
N ASP A 84 -6.95 4.68 -12.96
CA ASP A 84 -6.22 3.60 -13.64
C ASP A 84 -4.72 3.76 -13.50
N ARG A 85 -4.20 4.99 -13.62
CA ARG A 85 -2.79 5.25 -13.38
C ARG A 85 -2.37 4.96 -11.95
N CYS A 86 -3.19 5.31 -10.96
CA CYS A 86 -2.94 4.93 -9.56
C CYS A 86 -2.92 3.41 -9.39
N LYS A 87 -3.83 2.69 -10.06
CA LYS A 87 -3.87 1.22 -10.04
C LYS A 87 -2.63 0.58 -10.64
N GLU A 88 -2.17 1.06 -11.80
CA GLU A 88 -0.92 0.61 -12.42
C GLU A 88 0.29 0.78 -11.49
N LEU A 89 0.24 1.81 -10.65
CA LEU A 89 1.30 2.19 -9.73
C LEU A 89 1.06 1.66 -8.29
N HIS A 90 0.05 0.81 -8.11
CA HIS A 90 -0.33 0.19 -6.82
C HIS A 90 -0.61 1.20 -5.69
N MET A 91 -1.15 2.37 -6.04
CA MET A 91 -1.61 3.39 -5.11
C MET A 91 -3.14 3.44 -5.04
N VAL A 92 -3.68 3.48 -3.83
CA VAL A 92 -5.10 3.76 -3.60
C VAL A 92 -5.38 5.23 -3.83
N ALA A 93 -6.41 5.54 -4.63
CA ALA A 93 -6.83 6.91 -4.91
C ALA A 93 -7.86 7.38 -3.88
N ILE A 94 -7.65 8.52 -3.24
CA ILE A 94 -8.67 9.19 -2.41
C ILE A 94 -9.15 10.40 -3.22
N VAL A 95 -10.33 10.32 -3.82
CA VAL A 95 -10.87 11.40 -4.66
C VAL A 95 -11.59 12.39 -3.76
N GLU A 96 -11.14 13.64 -3.73
CA GLU A 96 -11.73 14.73 -2.94
C GLU A 96 -12.22 15.85 -3.85
N LEU A 97 -13.32 16.51 -3.49
CA LEU A 97 -13.81 17.71 -4.19
C LEU A 97 -13.46 18.99 -3.42
N HIS A 98 -12.68 19.86 -4.07
CA HIS A 98 -12.09 21.03 -3.45
C HIS A 98 -12.96 22.30 -3.55
N ASP A 99 -14.12 22.24 -4.23
CA ASP A 99 -14.95 23.40 -4.61
C ASP A 99 -15.53 24.20 -3.43
N VAL A 100 -15.58 23.60 -2.24
CA VAL A 100 -16.32 24.11 -1.07
C VAL A 100 -15.47 24.24 0.19
N THR A 101 -14.14 24.18 0.05
CA THR A 101 -13.16 24.38 1.15
C THR A 101 -13.51 25.61 1.99
N GLY A 102 -13.73 25.40 3.30
CA GLY A 102 -14.06 26.44 4.27
C GLY A 102 -15.50 26.98 4.23
N SER A 103 -16.37 26.48 3.35
CA SER A 103 -17.77 26.90 3.29
C SER A 103 -18.60 26.29 4.43
N ASN A 104 -19.57 27.04 4.97
CA ASN A 104 -20.57 26.54 5.94
C ASN A 104 -21.91 26.20 5.28
N ASP A 105 -22.02 26.32 3.96
CA ASP A 105 -23.28 26.11 3.26
C ASP A 105 -23.54 24.60 3.05
N ALA A 106 -24.53 24.08 3.78
CA ALA A 106 -24.89 22.66 3.72
C ALA A 106 -25.41 22.24 2.34
N SER A 107 -26.02 23.15 1.56
CA SER A 107 -26.47 22.85 0.21
C SER A 107 -25.27 22.57 -0.70
N ARG A 108 -24.22 23.38 -0.58
CA ARG A 108 -22.98 23.21 -1.35
C ARG A 108 -22.23 21.93 -1.00
N LEU A 109 -22.23 21.48 0.27
CA LEU A 109 -21.73 20.14 0.61
C LEU A 109 -22.53 19.05 -0.10
N ASN A 110 -23.86 19.17 -0.12
CA ASN A 110 -24.70 18.18 -0.76
C ASN A 110 -24.54 18.19 -2.29
N ASP A 111 -24.20 19.33 -2.91
CA ASP A 111 -23.81 19.38 -4.32
C ASP A 111 -22.56 18.53 -4.61
N MET A 112 -21.60 18.49 -3.67
CA MET A 112 -20.40 17.64 -3.79
C MET A 112 -20.79 16.16 -3.74
N ALA A 113 -21.71 15.78 -2.85
CA ALA A 113 -22.27 14.42 -2.86
C ALA A 113 -23.02 14.13 -4.17
N ALA A 114 -23.82 15.08 -4.67
CA ALA A 114 -24.57 14.95 -5.92
C ALA A 114 -23.66 14.74 -7.14
N TYR A 115 -22.48 15.37 -7.19
CA TYR A 115 -21.48 15.13 -8.23
C TYR A 115 -21.13 13.65 -8.37
N PHE A 116 -20.83 12.97 -7.27
CA PHE A 116 -20.51 11.54 -7.27
C PHE A 116 -21.71 10.65 -7.67
N THR A 117 -22.94 11.17 -7.64
CA THR A 117 -24.14 10.44 -8.10
C THR A 117 -24.38 10.52 -9.62
N GLN A 118 -23.75 11.48 -10.30
CA GLN A 118 -23.88 11.64 -11.75
C GLN A 118 -23.46 10.35 -12.46
N SER A 119 -24.27 9.87 -13.42
CA SER A 119 -24.14 8.52 -13.97
C SER A 119 -22.72 8.16 -14.42
N ALA A 120 -22.01 9.06 -15.09
CA ALA A 120 -20.65 8.83 -15.55
C ALA A 120 -19.63 8.75 -14.39
N VAL A 121 -19.69 9.69 -13.44
CA VAL A 121 -18.80 9.72 -12.26
C VAL A 121 -19.07 8.53 -11.35
N LYS A 122 -20.35 8.23 -11.08
CA LYS A 122 -20.79 7.08 -10.29
C LYS A 122 -20.26 5.77 -10.86
N THR A 123 -20.31 5.61 -12.18
CA THR A 123 -19.77 4.43 -12.86
C THR A 123 -18.28 4.27 -12.59
N VAL A 124 -17.51 5.35 -12.68
CA VAL A 124 -16.06 5.36 -12.41
C VAL A 124 -15.78 4.96 -10.97
N ILE A 125 -16.38 5.62 -9.98
CA ILE A 125 -16.08 5.32 -8.56
C ILE A 125 -16.54 3.91 -8.16
N ASN A 126 -17.71 3.45 -8.62
CA ASN A 126 -18.22 2.11 -8.28
C ASN A 126 -17.40 0.98 -8.90
N ASN A 127 -16.91 1.17 -10.12
CA ASN A 127 -16.01 0.20 -10.77
C ASN A 127 -14.64 0.10 -10.07
N ASN A 128 -14.29 1.09 -9.23
CA ASN A 128 -13.02 1.17 -8.53
C ASN A 128 -13.18 1.12 -7.01
N THR A 129 -14.25 0.53 -6.48
CA THR A 129 -14.47 0.35 -5.02
C THR A 129 -13.34 -0.39 -4.28
N LYS A 130 -12.55 -1.19 -5.00
CA LYS A 130 -11.33 -1.84 -4.47
C LYS A 130 -10.09 -0.94 -4.44
N TYR A 131 -10.11 0.18 -5.15
CA TYR A 131 -8.93 0.98 -5.46
C TYR A 131 -9.10 2.48 -5.17
N ALA A 132 -10.33 2.92 -4.88
CA ALA A 132 -10.66 4.32 -4.68
C ALA A 132 -11.61 4.54 -3.50
N LEU A 133 -11.32 5.58 -2.71
CA LEU A 133 -12.21 6.12 -1.69
C LEU A 133 -12.82 7.45 -2.15
N VAL A 134 -13.99 7.76 -1.61
CA VAL A 134 -14.71 9.02 -1.90
C VAL A 134 -14.62 9.93 -0.69
N ASN A 135 -13.80 10.98 -0.77
CA ASN A 135 -13.80 12.06 0.19
C ASN A 135 -14.78 13.13 -0.28
N ILE A 136 -15.92 13.27 0.40
CA ILE A 136 -17.08 14.01 -0.15
C ILE A 136 -16.69 15.42 -0.57
N ALA A 137 -16.00 16.14 0.30
CA ALA A 137 -15.55 17.50 0.08
C ALA A 137 -14.34 17.78 0.96
N ASN A 138 -13.34 18.47 0.41
CA ASN A 138 -12.23 18.99 1.20
C ASN A 138 -12.75 20.04 2.18
N GLU A 139 -12.46 19.85 3.46
CA GLU A 139 -12.52 20.90 4.49
C GLU A 139 -13.83 21.71 4.51
N TRP A 140 -14.97 21.08 4.21
CA TRP A 140 -16.25 21.75 4.34
C TRP A 140 -16.53 22.02 5.83
N GLY A 141 -16.89 23.26 6.13
CA GLY A 141 -17.05 23.79 7.48
C GLY A 141 -15.86 24.61 7.95
N GLY A 142 -16.07 25.92 8.05
CA GLY A 142 -15.17 26.87 8.70
C GLY A 142 -15.19 26.75 10.24
N ASN A 143 -14.47 27.67 10.90
CA ASN A 143 -14.26 27.65 12.36
C ASN A 143 -15.53 27.91 13.18
N ASP A 144 -16.52 28.56 12.58
CA ASP A 144 -17.80 28.95 13.18
C ASP A 144 -18.93 27.93 12.91
N LEU A 145 -18.67 26.87 12.14
CA LEU A 145 -19.65 25.80 11.92
C LEU A 145 -19.86 25.00 13.20
N SER A 146 -21.11 24.91 13.67
CA SER A 146 -21.44 24.10 14.84
C SER A 146 -21.34 22.60 14.54
N ASP A 147 -20.96 21.81 15.54
CA ASP A 147 -20.84 20.35 15.41
C ASP A 147 -22.16 19.69 14.99
N THR A 148 -23.31 20.25 15.43
CA THR A 148 -24.63 19.77 15.01
C THR A 148 -24.92 20.07 13.54
N ALA A 149 -24.55 21.26 13.05
CA ALA A 149 -24.72 21.62 11.65
C ALA A 149 -23.82 20.75 10.75
N TRP A 150 -22.59 20.49 11.19
CA TRP A 150 -21.68 19.56 10.52
C TRP A 150 -22.32 18.16 10.39
N ARG A 151 -22.83 17.62 11.49
CA ARG A 151 -23.51 16.31 11.49
C ARG A 151 -24.68 16.28 10.51
N ASP A 152 -25.56 17.27 10.57
CA ASP A 152 -26.81 17.26 9.80
C ASP A 152 -26.55 17.39 8.29
N ALA A 153 -25.56 18.20 7.89
CA ALA A 153 -25.14 18.30 6.51
C ALA A 153 -24.53 16.98 6.00
N TYR A 154 -23.63 16.35 6.76
CA TYR A 154 -23.05 15.07 6.35
C TYR A 154 -24.05 13.91 6.35
N LYS A 155 -25.05 13.89 7.24
CA LYS A 155 -26.17 12.93 7.12
C LYS A 155 -26.89 13.05 5.79
N THR A 156 -27.13 14.28 5.34
CA THR A 156 -27.77 14.55 4.06
C THR A 156 -26.90 14.07 2.90
N ALA A 157 -25.60 14.43 2.90
CA ALA A 157 -24.64 14.03 1.88
C ALA A 157 -24.48 12.49 1.79
N ILE A 158 -24.37 11.80 2.93
CA ILE A 158 -24.30 10.33 3.01
C ILE A 158 -25.56 9.69 2.43
N SER A 159 -26.75 10.17 2.81
CA SER A 159 -28.01 9.71 2.25
C SER A 159 -28.05 9.88 0.72
N THR A 160 -27.61 11.03 0.21
CA THR A 160 -27.53 11.29 -1.24
C THR A 160 -26.66 10.25 -1.96
N LEU A 161 -25.46 9.96 -1.44
CA LEU A 161 -24.55 8.97 -2.03
C LEU A 161 -25.12 7.55 -1.99
N ARG A 162 -25.62 7.10 -0.83
CA ARG A 162 -26.11 5.73 -0.64
C ARG A 162 -27.40 5.47 -1.39
N ASN A 163 -28.35 6.42 -1.40
CA ASN A 163 -29.58 6.31 -2.20
C ASN A 163 -29.30 6.20 -3.71
N ALA A 164 -28.20 6.79 -4.18
CA ALA A 164 -27.78 6.68 -5.58
C ALA A 164 -27.00 5.39 -5.88
N GLY A 165 -26.69 4.57 -4.87
CA GLY A 165 -25.93 3.32 -5.00
C GLY A 165 -24.42 3.51 -5.12
N VAL A 166 -23.85 4.56 -4.49
CA VAL A 166 -22.39 4.70 -4.34
C VAL A 166 -21.93 3.76 -3.23
N ASN A 167 -21.06 2.79 -3.56
CA ASN A 167 -20.67 1.70 -2.63
C ASN A 167 -19.25 1.86 -2.06
N ASN A 168 -18.52 2.91 -2.44
CA ASN A 168 -17.18 3.19 -1.94
C ASN A 168 -17.19 3.47 -0.42
N THR A 169 -16.06 3.25 0.25
CA THR A 169 -15.83 3.86 1.58
C THR A 169 -15.85 5.37 1.44
N ILE A 170 -16.59 6.03 2.32
CA ILE A 170 -16.73 7.49 2.35
C ILE A 170 -15.73 8.04 3.38
N VAL A 171 -15.01 9.09 3.00
CA VAL A 171 -14.14 9.88 3.88
C VAL A 171 -14.81 11.22 4.17
N VAL A 172 -14.95 11.54 5.46
CA VAL A 172 -15.58 12.75 5.97
C VAL A 172 -14.54 13.61 6.68
N ASP A 173 -14.26 14.80 6.15
CA ASP A 173 -13.36 15.76 6.78
C ASP A 173 -14.02 16.41 8.00
N ALA A 174 -13.19 16.77 8.97
CA ALA A 174 -13.63 17.56 10.12
C ALA A 174 -13.97 19.01 9.73
N SER A 175 -14.69 19.74 10.58
CA SER A 175 -14.90 21.18 10.41
C SER A 175 -13.65 21.99 10.78
N GLY A 176 -13.74 23.32 10.77
CA GLY A 176 -12.62 24.20 11.08
C GLY A 176 -11.49 24.05 10.06
N TRP A 177 -11.85 23.96 8.78
CA TRP A 177 -10.90 23.69 7.69
C TRP A 177 -10.15 22.36 7.92
N GLY A 178 -10.89 21.31 8.31
CA GLY A 178 -10.32 20.00 8.67
C GLY A 178 -9.60 19.94 10.02
N GLN A 179 -9.38 21.07 10.71
CA GLN A 179 -8.55 21.11 11.92
C GLN A 179 -9.31 20.92 13.24
N ASN A 180 -10.66 20.94 13.22
CA ASN A 180 -11.48 20.77 14.42
C ASN A 180 -11.95 19.32 14.61
N ALA A 181 -11.35 18.59 15.55
CA ALA A 181 -11.72 17.21 15.88
C ALA A 181 -13.03 17.06 16.69
N SER A 182 -13.58 18.15 17.24
CA SER A 182 -14.80 18.12 18.08
C SER A 182 -15.99 17.42 17.42
N PRO A 183 -16.42 17.78 16.20
CA PRO A 183 -17.59 17.17 15.57
C PRO A 183 -17.46 15.67 15.35
N ILE A 184 -16.26 15.18 15.02
CA ILE A 184 -15.99 13.75 14.86
C ILE A 184 -16.18 13.03 16.19
N LYS A 185 -15.66 13.57 17.29
CA LYS A 185 -15.81 12.97 18.63
C LYS A 185 -17.26 13.01 19.11
N ALA A 186 -17.97 14.10 18.84
CA ALA A 186 -19.36 14.28 19.27
C ALA A 186 -20.37 13.47 18.45
N TYR A 187 -20.15 13.37 17.13
CA TYR A 187 -21.17 12.89 16.19
C TYR A 187 -20.68 11.87 15.17
N GLY A 188 -19.40 11.46 15.19
CA GLY A 188 -18.86 10.46 14.28
C GLY A 188 -19.60 9.12 14.37
N SER A 189 -19.91 8.64 15.57
CA SER A 189 -20.74 7.43 15.75
C SER A 189 -22.16 7.61 15.18
N ALA A 190 -22.72 8.81 15.28
CA ALA A 190 -24.05 9.10 14.72
C ALA A 190 -24.03 9.09 13.18
N LEU A 191 -22.94 9.54 12.54
CA LEU A 191 -22.78 9.42 11.09
C LEU A 191 -22.54 7.97 10.66
N LEU A 192 -21.72 7.22 11.41
CA LEU A 192 -21.42 5.82 11.09
C LEU A 192 -22.67 4.95 11.19
N SER A 193 -23.53 5.18 12.19
CA SER A 193 -24.81 4.51 12.31
C SER A 193 -25.85 4.97 11.28
N HIS A 194 -25.73 6.20 10.78
CA HIS A 194 -26.63 6.74 9.74
C HIS A 194 -26.30 6.18 8.35
N ASP A 195 -25.04 5.90 8.06
CA ASP A 195 -24.65 5.18 6.84
C ASP A 195 -25.19 3.74 6.88
N PRO A 196 -26.12 3.34 6.00
CA PRO A 196 -26.64 1.96 5.94
C PRO A 196 -25.55 0.91 5.67
N ASP A 197 -24.44 1.30 5.03
CA ASP A 197 -23.31 0.40 4.76
C ASP A 197 -22.32 0.34 5.94
N HIS A 198 -22.47 1.22 6.94
CA HIS A 198 -21.52 1.42 8.04
C HIS A 198 -20.07 1.55 7.54
N ASN A 199 -19.86 2.23 6.41
CA ASN A 199 -18.62 2.27 5.67
C ASN A 199 -18.13 3.70 5.46
N ILE A 200 -17.98 4.42 6.58
CA ILE A 200 -17.40 5.76 6.62
C ILE A 200 -16.17 5.80 7.53
N MET A 201 -15.20 6.63 7.17
CA MET A 201 -14.07 7.02 8.01
C MET A 201 -13.91 8.54 8.03
N PHE A 202 -13.15 9.05 9.00
CA PHE A 202 -12.97 10.48 9.21
C PHE A 202 -11.56 10.95 8.83
N SER A 203 -11.43 12.22 8.51
CA SER A 203 -10.15 12.87 8.21
C SER A 203 -9.91 14.10 9.09
N LEU A 204 -8.68 14.24 9.59
CA LEU A 204 -8.18 15.44 10.27
C LEU A 204 -7.05 16.06 9.46
N HIS A 205 -7.04 17.39 9.37
CA HIS A 205 -5.99 18.16 8.70
C HIS A 205 -5.16 18.90 9.75
N MET A 206 -3.86 18.61 9.82
CA MET A 206 -3.00 19.06 10.93
C MET A 206 -2.08 20.21 10.50
N TYR A 207 -2.54 21.44 10.74
CA TYR A 207 -1.80 22.70 10.53
C TYR A 207 -1.77 23.55 11.81
N GLY A 208 -1.93 24.88 11.73
CA GLY A 208 -1.73 25.81 12.85
C GLY A 208 -2.52 25.51 14.13
N SER A 209 -3.67 24.82 14.04
CA SER A 209 -4.41 24.40 15.25
C SER A 209 -3.77 23.21 15.98
N TRP A 210 -2.79 22.54 15.36
CA TRP A 210 -2.13 21.32 15.83
C TRP A 210 -0.67 21.54 16.25
N ASN A 211 -0.32 22.79 16.57
CA ASN A 211 1.02 23.18 17.02
C ASN A 211 1.46 22.53 18.36
N ASP A 212 0.51 22.03 19.16
CA ASP A 212 0.80 21.24 20.35
C ASP A 212 0.99 19.75 20.00
N ALA A 213 2.23 19.28 20.09
CA ALA A 213 2.59 17.89 19.78
C ALA A 213 1.85 16.87 20.66
N SER A 214 1.54 17.20 21.92
CA SER A 214 0.83 16.30 22.84
C SER A 214 -0.64 16.09 22.44
N ARG A 215 -1.23 17.09 21.79
CA ARG A 215 -2.61 17.05 21.27
C ARG A 215 -2.76 16.00 20.17
N ILE A 216 -1.75 15.81 19.31
CA ILE A 216 -1.77 14.87 18.18
C ILE A 216 -2.17 13.47 18.65
N GLY A 217 -1.37 12.88 19.55
CA GLY A 217 -1.61 11.53 20.05
C GLY A 217 -2.91 11.41 20.84
N THR A 218 -3.23 12.43 21.64
CA THR A 218 -4.42 12.45 22.52
C THR A 218 -5.71 12.45 21.72
N GLU A 219 -5.83 13.32 20.71
CA GLU A 219 -7.03 13.42 19.88
C GLU A 219 -7.25 12.20 18.99
N LEU A 220 -6.18 11.68 18.36
CA LEU A 220 -6.27 10.45 17.57
C LEU A 220 -6.70 9.25 18.43
N GLN A 221 -6.17 9.14 19.66
CA GLN A 221 -6.56 8.09 20.60
C GLN A 221 -8.02 8.25 21.04
N ALA A 222 -8.47 9.48 21.31
CA ALA A 222 -9.85 9.75 21.71
C ALA A 222 -10.84 9.31 20.62
N ILE A 223 -10.54 9.58 19.34
CA ILE A 223 -11.38 9.14 18.23
C ILE A 223 -11.38 7.61 18.11
N GLN A 224 -10.23 6.94 18.23
CA GLN A 224 -10.16 5.47 18.20
C GLN A 224 -10.92 4.82 19.36
N ASN A 225 -10.91 5.42 20.56
CA ASN A 225 -11.65 4.92 21.72
C ASN A 225 -13.18 4.94 21.49
N LEU A 226 -13.68 5.78 20.57
CA LEU A 226 -15.07 5.79 20.12
C LEU A 226 -15.38 4.72 19.06
N GLY A 227 -14.39 3.90 18.69
CA GLY A 227 -14.53 2.86 17.68
C GLY A 227 -14.54 3.38 16.24
N LEU A 228 -14.08 4.62 16.00
CA LEU A 228 -14.13 5.28 14.70
C LEU A 228 -12.79 5.14 13.95
N ALA A 229 -12.86 4.89 12.64
CA ALA A 229 -11.70 4.93 11.76
C ALA A 229 -11.36 6.38 11.39
N VAL A 230 -10.09 6.76 11.51
CA VAL A 230 -9.60 8.11 11.22
C VAL A 230 -8.29 8.05 10.44
N MET A 231 -8.09 9.02 9.55
CA MET A 231 -6.85 9.33 8.86
C MET A 231 -6.44 10.79 9.09
N ILE A 232 -5.17 11.07 8.82
CA ILE A 232 -4.62 12.43 8.75
C ILE A 232 -4.56 12.79 7.26
N GLY A 233 -5.65 13.37 6.73
CA GLY A 233 -5.79 13.62 5.28
C GLY A 233 -4.88 14.70 4.74
N GLU A 234 -4.45 15.60 5.62
CA GLU A 234 -3.45 16.61 5.33
C GLU A 234 -2.64 16.90 6.58
N PHE A 235 -1.37 17.27 6.40
CA PHE A 235 -0.57 17.88 7.45
C PHE A 235 0.59 18.66 6.86
N GLY A 236 0.98 19.72 7.56
CA GLY A 236 2.19 20.48 7.28
C GLY A 236 3.31 20.18 8.27
N TYR A 237 4.26 21.11 8.37
CA TYR A 237 5.38 21.04 9.31
C TYR A 237 5.74 22.43 9.85
N ASN A 238 6.59 22.45 10.87
CA ASN A 238 7.18 23.67 11.40
C ASN A 238 8.16 24.31 10.41
N TYR A 239 7.64 25.11 9.49
CA TYR A 239 8.45 25.92 8.59
C TYR A 239 8.89 27.21 9.27
N ASN A 240 10.20 27.43 9.30
CA ASN A 240 10.84 28.66 9.79
C ASN A 240 10.29 29.13 11.15
N ASN A 241 10.15 28.20 12.10
CA ASN A 241 9.63 28.46 13.45
C ASN A 241 8.24 29.13 13.46
N GLY A 242 7.35 28.71 12.56
CA GLY A 242 6.00 29.26 12.46
C GLY A 242 5.88 30.51 11.60
N ASN A 243 6.99 30.97 10.99
CA ASN A 243 6.97 32.08 10.05
C ASN A 243 6.46 31.63 8.67
N ASN A 244 5.17 31.34 8.62
CA ASN A 244 4.38 31.01 7.45
C ASN A 244 2.97 31.62 7.59
N ASN A 245 2.21 31.62 6.50
CA ASN A 245 0.86 32.19 6.44
C ASN A 245 -0.17 31.53 7.37
N LEU A 246 0.08 30.31 7.83
CA LEU A 246 -0.81 29.57 8.73
C LEU A 246 -0.38 29.61 10.21
N GLY A 247 0.75 30.26 10.53
CA GLY A 247 1.35 30.21 11.86
C GLY A 247 1.68 28.79 12.33
N THR A 248 1.89 27.85 11.40
CA THR A 248 2.05 26.44 11.74
C THR A 248 3.45 26.14 12.29
N THR A 249 3.49 25.50 13.45
CA THR A 249 4.67 24.90 14.07
C THR A 249 4.46 23.40 14.28
N VAL A 250 3.52 22.78 13.55
CA VAL A 250 3.21 21.35 13.65
C VAL A 250 4.48 20.50 13.58
N ASN A 251 4.64 19.64 14.59
CA ASN A 251 5.71 18.66 14.58
C ASN A 251 5.33 17.48 13.67
N ALA A 252 5.65 17.59 12.38
CA ALA A 252 5.35 16.57 11.39
C ALA A 252 5.95 15.19 11.71
N GLN A 253 7.12 15.15 12.35
CA GLN A 253 7.71 13.88 12.78
C GLN A 253 6.85 13.22 13.87
N GLU A 254 6.27 14.01 14.78
CA GLU A 254 5.35 13.49 15.78
C GLU A 254 4.01 13.04 15.17
N VAL A 255 3.50 13.75 14.15
CA VAL A 255 2.35 13.30 13.34
C VAL A 255 2.60 11.89 12.79
N MET A 256 3.75 11.66 12.14
CA MET A 256 4.10 10.34 11.60
C MET A 256 4.31 9.27 12.69
N ASN A 257 4.90 9.63 13.84
CA ASN A 257 5.07 8.72 14.97
C ASN A 257 3.72 8.26 15.56
N GLN A 258 2.80 9.20 15.79
CA GLN A 258 1.47 8.89 16.32
C GLN A 258 0.64 8.12 15.31
N ALA A 259 0.73 8.47 14.01
CA ALA A 259 0.07 7.73 12.96
C ALA A 259 0.57 6.27 12.88
N GLN A 260 1.89 6.04 12.94
CA GLN A 260 2.45 4.70 12.93
C GLN A 260 2.07 3.88 14.16
N SER A 261 2.27 4.44 15.37
CA SER A 261 2.00 3.72 16.63
C SER A 261 0.53 3.31 16.79
N LYS A 262 -0.41 4.06 16.20
CA LYS A 262 -1.85 3.79 16.27
C LYS A 262 -2.40 3.07 15.04
N GLY A 263 -1.56 2.81 14.03
CA GLY A 263 -1.98 2.26 12.74
C GLY A 263 -3.03 3.12 12.05
N ILE A 264 -2.80 4.44 12.03
CA ILE A 264 -3.60 5.47 11.37
C ILE A 264 -2.89 5.91 10.09
N GLY A 265 -3.67 6.14 9.03
CA GLY A 265 -3.15 6.61 7.74
C GLY A 265 -2.78 8.09 7.76
N TYR A 266 -1.79 8.51 6.97
CA TYR A 266 -1.48 9.92 6.74
C TYR A 266 -1.23 10.21 5.26
N LEU A 267 -1.57 11.42 4.84
CA LEU A 267 -1.31 11.97 3.50
C LEU A 267 -0.72 13.38 3.65
N ALA A 268 0.55 13.57 3.29
CA ALA A 268 1.21 14.87 3.44
C ALA A 268 0.71 15.87 2.39
N TRP A 269 0.55 17.13 2.76
CA TRP A 269 0.25 18.21 1.82
C TRP A 269 1.54 18.93 1.42
N SER A 270 1.84 19.10 0.14
CA SER A 270 1.33 18.35 -1.03
C SER A 270 2.48 18.11 -2.00
N TRP A 271 2.28 17.32 -3.06
CA TRP A 271 3.38 16.95 -3.96
C TRP A 271 4.18 18.17 -4.43
N THR A 272 3.52 19.14 -5.06
CA THR A 272 4.05 20.49 -5.35
C THR A 272 2.94 21.35 -5.96
N GLY A 273 3.21 22.60 -6.33
CA GLY A 273 2.28 23.47 -7.03
C GLY A 273 1.47 24.38 -6.11
N ASN A 274 1.89 24.49 -4.85
CA ASN A 274 1.31 25.49 -3.94
C ASN A 274 1.62 26.91 -4.43
N ASP A 275 0.74 27.85 -4.11
CA ASP A 275 0.99 29.27 -4.35
C ASP A 275 2.19 29.79 -3.53
N SER A 276 2.62 31.03 -3.79
CA SER A 276 3.80 31.61 -3.14
C SER A 276 3.70 31.68 -1.60
N SER A 277 2.49 31.79 -1.05
CA SER A 277 2.29 31.83 0.40
C SER A 277 2.37 30.45 1.04
N ASN A 278 2.07 29.41 0.27
CA ASN A 278 2.02 28.01 0.69
C ASN A 278 3.18 27.15 0.13
N ALA A 279 4.08 27.71 -0.70
CA ALA A 279 5.17 26.99 -1.35
C ALA A 279 6.12 26.26 -0.38
N TRP A 280 6.13 26.66 0.88
CA TRP A 280 6.86 25.95 1.93
C TRP A 280 6.35 24.51 2.16
N LEU A 281 5.11 24.19 1.74
CA LEU A 281 4.47 22.86 1.79
C LEU A 281 4.78 21.96 0.59
N ASP A 282 5.52 22.44 -0.41
CA ASP A 282 5.90 21.63 -1.56
C ASP A 282 6.83 20.48 -1.13
N LEU A 283 6.40 19.23 -1.35
CA LEU A 283 7.22 18.03 -1.09
C LEU A 283 8.30 17.84 -2.16
N ALA A 284 8.02 18.23 -3.40
CA ALA A 284 8.93 18.24 -4.53
C ALA A 284 9.06 19.67 -5.10
N SER A 285 10.18 19.94 -5.76
CA SER A 285 10.41 21.23 -6.41
C SER A 285 9.38 21.48 -7.51
N SER A 286 8.73 22.64 -7.49
CA SER A 286 7.77 23.05 -8.54
C SER A 286 8.42 23.24 -9.91
N SER A 287 9.75 23.36 -9.97
CA SER A 287 10.50 23.50 -11.23
C SER A 287 10.56 22.20 -12.05
N ASP A 288 10.54 21.03 -11.38
CA ASP A 288 10.74 19.74 -12.03
C ASP A 288 9.73 18.66 -11.62
N TRP A 289 8.92 18.91 -10.59
CA TRP A 289 7.91 18.01 -10.04
C TRP A 289 8.47 16.65 -9.58
N LYS A 290 9.77 16.58 -9.26
CA LYS A 290 10.50 15.34 -9.00
C LYS A 290 11.43 15.40 -7.80
N THR A 291 12.21 16.47 -7.69
CA THR A 291 13.28 16.61 -6.70
C THR A 291 12.69 16.97 -5.35
N LEU A 292 12.87 16.12 -4.33
CA LEU A 292 12.30 16.37 -3.01
C LEU A 292 12.92 17.60 -2.33
N THR A 293 12.08 18.40 -1.70
CA THR A 293 12.49 19.46 -0.77
C THR A 293 12.93 18.86 0.58
N SER A 294 13.37 19.68 1.53
CA SER A 294 13.63 19.21 2.90
C SER A 294 12.37 18.63 3.56
N TRP A 295 11.22 19.25 3.29
CA TRP A 295 9.91 18.76 3.72
C TRP A 295 9.59 17.39 3.11
N GLY A 296 9.76 17.24 1.78
CA GLY A 296 9.59 15.96 1.10
C GLY A 296 10.51 14.86 1.65
N ASN A 297 11.77 15.17 1.89
CA ASN A 297 12.72 14.20 2.45
C ASN A 297 12.29 13.72 3.84
N LEU A 298 11.76 14.61 4.69
CA LEU A 298 11.21 14.21 5.99
C LEU A 298 10.03 13.25 5.83
N VAL A 299 9.07 13.56 4.96
CA VAL A 299 7.87 12.74 4.76
C VAL A 299 8.19 11.35 4.19
N PHE A 300 9.12 11.26 3.24
CA PHE A 300 9.46 10.00 2.59
C PHE A 300 10.47 9.17 3.39
N TYR A 301 11.51 9.81 3.93
CA TYR A 301 12.68 9.12 4.49
C TYR A 301 12.93 9.40 5.98
N GLY A 302 12.12 10.23 6.62
CA GLY A 302 12.12 10.39 8.06
C GLY A 302 11.74 9.12 8.81
N THR A 303 11.88 9.13 10.13
CA THR A 303 11.44 8.00 10.97
C THR A 303 9.94 7.80 10.77
N ASN A 304 9.48 6.57 10.59
CA ASN A 304 8.09 6.26 10.25
C ASN A 304 7.57 6.92 8.95
N GLY A 305 8.48 7.39 8.08
CA GLY A 305 8.18 7.97 6.78
C GLY A 305 7.65 6.94 5.77
N ILE A 306 7.20 7.43 4.62
CA ILE A 306 6.51 6.64 3.61
C ILE A 306 7.34 5.43 3.17
N ALA A 307 8.61 5.64 2.79
CA ALA A 307 9.45 4.58 2.25
C ALA A 307 9.70 3.43 3.24
N SER A 308 9.59 3.70 4.54
CA SER A 308 9.84 2.71 5.61
C SER A 308 8.60 1.99 6.12
N THR A 309 7.41 2.58 5.96
CA THR A 309 6.18 2.07 6.59
C THR A 309 5.04 1.78 5.62
N SER A 310 5.14 2.24 4.39
CA SER A 310 4.12 2.05 3.36
C SER A 310 4.04 0.58 2.93
N GLN A 311 2.81 0.10 2.78
CA GLN A 311 2.50 -1.22 2.25
C GLN A 311 1.34 -1.10 1.26
N ALA A 312 1.54 -1.59 0.03
CA ALA A 312 0.50 -1.58 -0.99
C ALA A 312 -0.75 -2.32 -0.49
N ALA A 313 -1.94 -1.87 -0.89
CA ALA A 313 -3.17 -2.58 -0.60
C ALA A 313 -3.10 -3.98 -1.24
N SER A 314 -3.53 -5.01 -0.51
CA SER A 314 -3.34 -6.41 -0.96
C SER A 314 -4.19 -6.76 -2.20
N VAL A 315 -5.13 -5.89 -2.57
CA VAL A 315 -5.92 -5.97 -3.80
C VAL A 315 -5.09 -5.86 -5.08
N TYR A 316 -3.89 -5.27 -5.01
CA TYR A 316 -2.96 -5.21 -6.15
C TYR A 316 -2.19 -6.53 -6.37
N GLY A 317 -2.47 -7.56 -5.56
CA GLY A 317 -1.78 -8.85 -5.61
C GLY A 317 -1.43 -9.30 -4.20
N SER A 318 -1.75 -10.56 -3.90
CA SER A 318 -1.69 -11.19 -2.59
C SER A 318 -0.39 -10.95 -1.82
N SER A 319 -0.47 -10.07 -0.83
CA SER A 319 0.23 -10.18 0.46
C SER A 319 -0.83 -10.23 1.56
N ALA A 320 -1.59 -11.33 1.62
CA ALA A 320 -2.49 -11.63 2.73
C ALA A 320 -1.64 -12.06 3.93
N GLY A 321 -1.30 -11.09 4.78
CA GLY A 321 -0.32 -11.25 5.87
C GLY A 321 1.08 -11.60 5.36
N THR A 322 2.04 -11.64 6.29
CA THR A 322 3.43 -12.07 6.09
C THR A 322 4.40 -10.94 5.71
N GLY A 323 5.54 -10.90 6.42
CA GLY A 323 6.50 -9.80 6.48
C GLY A 323 6.98 -9.30 5.13
N SER A 324 7.64 -8.15 5.11
CA SER A 324 8.19 -7.59 3.86
C SER A 324 9.00 -8.66 3.09
N SER A 325 8.55 -9.00 1.86
CA SER A 325 9.24 -9.88 0.94
C SER A 325 10.55 -9.22 0.52
N THR A 326 11.65 -9.70 1.07
CA THR A 326 13.00 -9.22 0.83
C THR A 326 13.65 -10.06 -0.27
N VAL A 327 14.20 -9.43 -1.31
CA VAL A 327 15.03 -10.13 -2.30
C VAL A 327 16.37 -10.46 -1.67
N LEU A 328 16.70 -11.75 -1.58
CA LEU A 328 18.00 -12.22 -1.09
C LEU A 328 19.02 -12.31 -2.21
N TYR A 329 18.62 -12.83 -3.38
CA TYR A 329 19.49 -13.00 -4.54
C TYR A 329 18.74 -12.66 -5.83
N SER A 330 19.23 -11.64 -6.53
CA SER A 330 18.71 -11.16 -7.82
C SER A 330 19.65 -11.44 -8.99
N PHE A 331 20.89 -11.83 -8.72
CA PHE A 331 21.94 -12.13 -9.69
C PHE A 331 22.30 -10.99 -10.65
N GLU A 332 21.89 -9.76 -10.35
CA GLU A 332 22.23 -8.57 -11.14
C GLU A 332 23.70 -8.14 -10.99
N SER A 333 24.39 -8.61 -9.94
CA SER A 333 25.77 -8.25 -9.60
C SER A 333 26.69 -9.47 -9.49
N GLY A 334 26.54 -10.42 -10.41
CA GLY A 334 27.31 -11.66 -10.45
C GLY A 334 26.65 -12.79 -9.64
N THR A 335 27.39 -13.87 -9.37
CA THR A 335 26.79 -15.11 -8.82
C THR A 335 26.36 -14.98 -7.35
N GLN A 336 26.68 -13.87 -6.68
CA GLN A 336 26.36 -13.61 -5.28
C GLN A 336 26.76 -14.76 -4.32
N GLY A 337 27.87 -15.45 -4.63
CA GLY A 337 28.40 -16.56 -3.83
C GLY A 337 27.71 -17.90 -4.05
N TRP A 338 26.79 -18.01 -5.02
CA TRP A 338 26.19 -19.29 -5.38
C TRP A 338 27.18 -20.17 -6.13
N THR A 339 27.14 -21.47 -5.83
CA THR A 339 27.99 -22.52 -6.40
C THR A 339 27.12 -23.66 -6.93
N GLY A 340 27.70 -24.53 -7.75
CA GLY A 340 27.01 -25.67 -8.35
C GLY A 340 27.63 -27.02 -7.97
N ILE A 341 26.78 -28.03 -7.75
CA ILE A 341 27.20 -29.42 -7.51
C ILE A 341 26.48 -30.34 -8.50
N GLY A 342 27.21 -31.26 -9.12
CA GLY A 342 26.68 -32.15 -10.16
C GLY A 342 26.50 -31.49 -11.53
N VAL A 343 26.80 -30.19 -11.65
CA VAL A 343 26.73 -29.43 -12.90
C VAL A 343 27.93 -29.73 -13.81
N SER A 344 27.76 -29.64 -15.12
CA SER A 344 28.85 -29.80 -16.11
C SER A 344 29.58 -28.49 -16.42
N GLY A 345 29.02 -27.35 -16.02
CA GLY A 345 29.65 -26.04 -16.14
C GLY A 345 28.93 -24.96 -15.32
N GLY A 346 29.71 -24.06 -14.73
CA GLY A 346 29.20 -22.89 -14.01
C GLY A 346 29.10 -23.08 -12.49
N PRO A 347 28.27 -22.29 -11.79
CA PRO A 347 27.33 -21.31 -12.34
C PRO A 347 27.96 -19.97 -12.72
N TRP A 348 27.29 -19.23 -13.61
CA TRP A 348 27.58 -17.83 -13.97
C TRP A 348 26.28 -17.04 -14.09
N THR A 349 26.36 -15.72 -14.11
CA THR A 349 25.21 -14.89 -14.45
C THR A 349 25.07 -14.75 -15.95
N THR A 350 23.84 -14.67 -16.43
CA THR A 350 23.51 -14.50 -17.85
C THR A 350 22.26 -13.66 -18.03
N ASN A 351 22.13 -13.02 -19.18
CA ASN A 351 20.93 -12.30 -19.61
C ASN A 351 20.08 -13.10 -20.61
N GLU A 352 20.38 -14.39 -20.82
CA GLU A 352 19.57 -15.30 -21.66
C GLU A 352 18.12 -15.42 -21.17
N TRP A 353 17.92 -15.29 -19.86
CA TRP A 353 16.61 -15.26 -19.21
C TRP A 353 16.75 -14.57 -17.85
N SER A 354 15.69 -13.89 -17.42
CA SER A 354 15.49 -13.41 -16.04
C SER A 354 14.00 -13.53 -15.69
N ALA A 355 13.71 -13.75 -14.41
CA ALA A 355 12.39 -13.64 -13.82
C ALA A 355 12.17 -12.25 -13.19
N ASN A 356 13.24 -11.60 -12.73
CA ASN A 356 13.24 -10.24 -12.21
C ASN A 356 14.54 -9.55 -12.61
N GLY A 357 14.48 -8.29 -13.05
CA GLY A 357 15.67 -7.61 -13.54
C GLY A 357 16.14 -8.12 -14.89
N SER A 358 17.46 -8.11 -15.11
CA SER A 358 18.09 -8.33 -16.42
C SER A 358 18.96 -9.58 -16.48
N GLN A 359 19.26 -10.20 -15.33
CA GLN A 359 20.14 -11.36 -15.25
C GLN A 359 19.51 -12.50 -14.44
N SER A 360 20.04 -13.71 -14.60
CA SER A 360 19.77 -14.86 -13.74
C SER A 360 21.03 -15.68 -13.55
N LEU A 361 21.02 -16.57 -12.55
CA LEU A 361 22.06 -17.57 -12.37
C LEU A 361 21.80 -18.77 -13.29
N LYS A 362 22.79 -19.17 -14.10
CA LYS A 362 22.73 -20.32 -14.99
C LYS A 362 23.83 -21.31 -14.66
N ALA A 363 23.53 -22.61 -14.80
CA ALA A 363 24.55 -23.65 -14.92
C ALA A 363 24.17 -24.68 -15.99
N ASP A 364 25.19 -25.21 -16.65
CA ASP A 364 25.04 -26.30 -17.60
C ASP A 364 25.02 -27.64 -16.87
N VAL A 365 24.18 -28.57 -17.34
CA VAL A 365 24.00 -29.91 -16.75
C VAL A 365 24.04 -30.99 -17.81
N MET A 366 24.46 -32.19 -17.43
CA MET A 366 24.36 -33.38 -18.27
C MET A 366 23.18 -34.24 -17.79
N LEU A 367 22.09 -34.25 -18.55
CA LEU A 367 20.86 -35.00 -18.22
C LEU A 367 21.09 -36.52 -18.29
N GLY A 368 20.30 -37.29 -17.53
CA GLY A 368 20.48 -38.76 -17.41
C GLY A 368 20.40 -39.34 -16.00
N GLY A 369 19.85 -38.60 -15.03
CA GLY A 369 19.65 -39.09 -13.66
C GLY A 369 20.36 -38.22 -12.61
N GLY A 370 19.99 -36.94 -12.52
CA GLY A 370 20.45 -36.02 -11.48
C GLY A 370 20.24 -36.55 -10.04
N PRO A 371 20.74 -35.86 -9.01
CA PRO A 371 20.45 -34.44 -8.83
C PRO A 371 21.58 -33.47 -9.21
N TYR A 372 21.18 -32.25 -9.57
CA TYR A 372 22.05 -31.09 -9.71
C TYR A 372 21.66 -30.03 -8.69
N TYR A 373 22.63 -29.30 -8.15
CA TYR A 373 22.37 -28.28 -7.14
C TYR A 373 22.95 -26.95 -7.57
N LEU A 374 22.18 -25.90 -7.33
CA LEU A 374 22.68 -24.52 -7.26
C LEU A 374 22.37 -24.01 -5.86
N ALA A 375 23.39 -23.55 -5.13
CA ALA A 375 23.23 -23.17 -3.73
C ALA A 375 24.21 -22.10 -3.28
N TYR A 376 23.75 -21.25 -2.37
CA TYR A 376 24.60 -20.41 -1.53
C TYR A 376 24.88 -21.13 -0.22
N ALA A 377 26.16 -21.44 0.04
CA ALA A 377 26.62 -21.98 1.31
C ALA A 377 27.23 -20.85 2.14
N GLY A 378 26.47 -20.37 3.13
CA GLY A 378 26.86 -19.25 3.98
C GLY A 378 25.82 -19.01 5.07
N SER A 379 26.23 -18.27 6.11
CA SER A 379 25.36 -17.98 7.25
C SER A 379 24.32 -16.92 6.91
N SER A 380 23.05 -17.30 7.03
CA SER A 380 21.90 -16.42 6.88
C SER A 380 20.97 -16.52 8.10
N ASN A 381 20.36 -15.40 8.50
CA ASN A 381 19.34 -15.37 9.53
C ASN A 381 17.98 -15.06 8.88
N LEU A 382 17.10 -16.05 8.86
CA LEU A 382 15.74 -15.96 8.34
C LEU A 382 14.69 -16.04 9.47
N SER A 383 15.06 -15.69 10.70
CA SER A 383 14.13 -15.67 11.84
C SER A 383 12.99 -14.69 11.62
N GLY A 384 11.78 -15.08 12.01
CA GLY A 384 10.58 -14.25 11.81
C GLY A 384 10.07 -14.22 10.37
N LYS A 385 10.78 -14.89 9.43
CA LYS A 385 10.30 -15.13 8.08
C LYS A 385 9.48 -16.42 8.03
N THR A 386 8.52 -16.43 7.13
CA THR A 386 7.48 -17.45 6.99
C THR A 386 7.60 -18.21 5.68
N THR A 387 8.17 -17.60 4.64
CA THR A 387 8.18 -18.19 3.30
C THR A 387 9.46 -17.83 2.56
N LEU A 388 10.09 -18.81 1.91
CA LEU A 388 11.18 -18.62 0.95
C LEU A 388 10.69 -18.99 -0.46
N LYS A 389 11.05 -18.21 -1.47
CA LYS A 389 10.67 -18.45 -2.87
C LYS A 389 11.88 -18.30 -3.80
N ALA A 390 11.82 -18.96 -4.94
CA ALA A 390 12.75 -18.79 -6.05
C ALA A 390 12.04 -19.08 -7.37
N THR A 391 12.41 -18.40 -8.45
CA THR A 391 11.92 -18.73 -9.81
C THR A 391 12.98 -19.48 -10.57
N VAL A 392 12.61 -20.60 -11.19
CA VAL A 392 13.55 -21.46 -11.91
C VAL A 392 13.05 -21.83 -13.29
N LYS A 393 13.95 -22.24 -14.18
CA LYS A 393 13.59 -22.90 -15.44
C LYS A 393 14.71 -23.83 -15.89
N HIS A 394 14.45 -24.59 -16.94
CA HIS A 394 15.51 -25.26 -17.70
C HIS A 394 15.60 -24.71 -19.13
N ALA A 395 16.68 -25.03 -19.84
CA ALA A 395 16.85 -24.66 -21.23
C ALA A 395 15.85 -25.37 -22.13
N ALA A 396 15.56 -24.77 -23.29
CA ALA A 396 14.72 -25.39 -24.32
C ALA A 396 15.43 -26.52 -25.09
N TRP A 397 16.75 -26.60 -24.97
CA TRP A 397 17.59 -27.64 -25.58
C TRP A 397 17.99 -28.72 -24.56
N GLY A 398 18.34 -29.90 -25.07
CA GLY A 398 18.46 -31.14 -24.30
C GLY A 398 17.16 -31.94 -24.29
N ASN A 399 17.24 -33.23 -23.98
CA ASN A 399 16.07 -34.10 -23.89
C ASN A 399 15.62 -34.23 -22.43
N ALA A 400 14.57 -33.50 -22.05
CA ALA A 400 14.02 -33.52 -20.69
C ALA A 400 13.28 -34.82 -20.32
N GLY A 401 13.08 -35.76 -21.26
CA GLY A 401 12.29 -36.97 -21.03
C GLY A 401 10.86 -36.63 -20.58
N SER A 402 10.45 -37.17 -19.43
CA SER A 402 9.14 -36.89 -18.82
C SER A 402 9.02 -35.51 -18.14
N GLY A 403 10.06 -34.67 -18.23
CA GLY A 403 10.12 -33.35 -17.62
C GLY A 403 11.06 -33.31 -16.42
N LEU A 404 11.80 -32.20 -16.30
CA LEU A 404 12.65 -31.94 -15.14
C LEU A 404 11.78 -31.49 -13.95
N GLN A 405 12.25 -31.78 -12.75
CA GLN A 405 11.66 -31.30 -11.51
C GLN A 405 12.67 -30.46 -10.75
N ALA A 406 12.18 -29.56 -9.89
CA ALA A 406 13.02 -28.81 -8.97
C ALA A 406 12.36 -28.63 -7.62
N LYS A 407 13.18 -28.42 -6.59
CA LYS A 407 12.71 -28.02 -5.26
C LYS A 407 13.67 -27.07 -4.57
N LEU A 408 13.10 -26.09 -3.89
CA LEU A 408 13.79 -25.12 -3.05
C LEU A 408 13.98 -25.72 -1.65
N TYR A 409 15.19 -25.58 -1.11
CA TYR A 409 15.55 -26.12 0.20
C TYR A 409 16.41 -25.15 1.01
N VAL A 410 16.46 -25.41 2.32
CA VAL A 410 17.44 -24.84 3.25
C VAL A 410 18.08 -25.92 4.10
N LYS A 411 19.28 -25.65 4.61
CA LYS A 411 19.91 -26.42 5.70
C LYS A 411 20.08 -25.53 6.92
N THR A 412 19.65 -25.96 8.11
CA THR A 412 19.71 -25.14 9.33
C THR A 412 20.46 -25.81 10.48
N GLY A 413 21.02 -25.00 11.37
CA GLY A 413 21.71 -25.42 12.58
C GLY A 413 23.03 -26.14 12.34
N SER A 414 23.67 -26.55 13.44
CA SER A 414 24.98 -27.23 13.42
C SER A 414 24.97 -28.58 12.71
N SER A 415 23.82 -29.25 12.62
CA SER A 415 23.66 -30.54 11.95
C SER A 415 23.36 -30.41 10.45
N TYR A 416 23.26 -29.19 9.90
CA TYR A 416 22.85 -28.95 8.51
C TYR A 416 21.52 -29.66 8.17
N ALA A 417 20.54 -29.57 9.08
CA ALA A 417 19.26 -30.24 8.94
C ALA A 417 18.53 -29.76 7.67
N TRP A 418 18.24 -30.69 6.76
CA TRP A 418 17.61 -30.39 5.47
C TRP A 418 16.10 -30.16 5.62
N SER A 419 15.57 -29.16 4.93
CA SER A 419 14.13 -28.92 4.77
C SER A 419 13.84 -28.39 3.37
N ASP A 420 12.82 -28.92 2.70
CA ASP A 420 12.48 -28.55 1.31
C ASP A 420 10.98 -28.39 1.05
N GLY A 421 10.66 -27.70 -0.05
CA GLY A 421 9.29 -27.36 -0.43
C GLY A 421 8.54 -28.44 -1.22
N GLY A 422 9.15 -29.62 -1.41
CA GLY A 422 8.64 -30.64 -2.32
C GLY A 422 8.99 -30.38 -3.79
N THR A 423 8.90 -31.42 -4.61
CA THR A 423 9.28 -31.40 -6.03
C THR A 423 8.17 -30.82 -6.91
N VAL A 424 8.54 -29.90 -7.79
CA VAL A 424 7.65 -29.27 -8.78
C VAL A 424 8.18 -29.54 -10.18
N ASN A 425 7.30 -29.89 -11.12
CA ASN A 425 7.67 -29.99 -12.55
C ASN A 425 8.02 -28.59 -13.07
N ILE A 426 9.18 -28.45 -13.70
CA ILE A 426 9.66 -27.20 -14.29
C ILE A 426 9.58 -27.25 -15.82
N ASN A 427 9.57 -26.09 -16.46
CA ASN A 427 9.45 -25.98 -17.91
C ASN A 427 10.55 -25.09 -18.52
N SER A 428 10.62 -25.07 -19.85
CA SER A 428 11.62 -24.30 -20.61
C SER A 428 11.12 -22.98 -21.19
N SER A 429 9.80 -22.82 -21.34
CA SER A 429 9.19 -21.64 -21.97
C SER A 429 9.00 -20.48 -21.00
N SER A 430 8.83 -20.76 -19.70
CA SER A 430 8.53 -19.77 -18.66
C SER A 430 9.17 -20.14 -17.32
N GLY A 431 9.32 -19.15 -16.44
CA GLY A 431 9.78 -19.39 -15.07
C GLY A 431 8.74 -20.16 -14.26
N THR A 432 9.20 -21.10 -13.44
CA THR A 432 8.41 -21.87 -12.48
C THR A 432 8.77 -21.41 -11.07
N ALA A 433 7.78 -20.97 -10.29
CA ALA A 433 8.01 -20.57 -8.90
C ALA A 433 8.10 -21.81 -7.98
N LEU A 434 9.15 -21.86 -7.18
CA LEU A 434 9.32 -22.80 -6.08
C LEU A 434 9.06 -22.07 -4.76
N THR A 435 8.42 -22.75 -3.81
CA THR A 435 8.08 -22.17 -2.50
C THR A 435 8.43 -23.15 -1.40
N LEU A 436 9.02 -22.65 -0.31
CA LEU A 436 9.28 -23.38 0.92
C LEU A 436 8.68 -22.60 2.09
N SER A 437 7.78 -23.24 2.86
CA SER A 437 7.31 -22.68 4.12
C SER A 437 8.41 -22.78 5.18
N LEU A 438 8.75 -21.65 5.79
CA LEU A 438 9.73 -21.56 6.87
C LEU A 438 9.07 -21.73 8.25
N SER A 439 7.74 -21.59 8.36
CA SER A 439 7.01 -21.51 9.63
C SER A 439 7.20 -22.70 10.58
N SER A 440 7.62 -23.86 10.07
CA SER A 440 7.84 -25.08 10.87
C SER A 440 9.31 -25.49 10.96
N ILE A 441 10.22 -24.74 10.34
CA ILE A 441 11.65 -25.06 10.29
C ILE A 441 12.34 -24.50 11.53
N ALA A 442 13.03 -25.36 12.27
CA ALA A 442 13.83 -24.95 13.43
C ALA A 442 15.13 -24.25 13.01
N ASN A 443 15.71 -23.46 13.93
CA ASN A 443 17.02 -22.82 13.77
C ASN A 443 17.14 -21.87 12.57
N LEU A 444 16.08 -21.14 12.22
CA LEU A 444 16.13 -20.13 11.14
C LEU A 444 17.07 -18.96 11.44
N ASN A 445 17.51 -18.79 12.69
CA ASN A 445 18.59 -17.88 13.05
C ASN A 445 19.98 -18.34 12.59
N ASP A 446 20.10 -19.61 12.16
CA ASP A 446 21.34 -20.24 11.73
C ASP A 446 21.14 -21.08 10.46
N VAL A 447 20.70 -20.43 9.37
CA VAL A 447 20.63 -21.06 8.04
C VAL A 447 22.04 -21.16 7.49
N LYS A 448 22.45 -22.37 7.10
CA LYS A 448 23.79 -22.69 6.57
C LYS A 448 23.84 -22.72 5.06
N GLU A 449 22.71 -23.03 4.42
CA GLU A 449 22.63 -23.18 2.98
C GLU A 449 21.21 -22.86 2.50
N ILE A 450 21.11 -22.15 1.39
CA ILE A 450 19.88 -21.94 0.62
C ILE A 450 20.16 -22.44 -0.79
N GLY A 451 19.30 -23.30 -1.33
CA GLY A 451 19.57 -23.85 -2.65
C GLY A 451 18.37 -24.44 -3.37
N ILE A 452 18.60 -24.77 -4.63
CA ILE A 452 17.67 -25.47 -5.50
C ILE A 452 18.27 -26.83 -5.85
N GLN A 453 17.50 -27.90 -5.66
CA GLN A 453 17.82 -29.21 -6.20
C GLN A 453 17.01 -29.42 -7.49
N PHE A 454 17.70 -29.63 -8.61
CA PHE A 454 17.12 -30.03 -9.88
C PHE A 454 17.23 -31.54 -10.05
N LEU A 455 16.15 -32.15 -10.50
CA LEU A 455 15.99 -33.59 -10.67
C LEU A 455 15.65 -33.86 -12.14
N ALA A 456 16.52 -34.62 -12.79
CA ALA A 456 16.30 -35.08 -14.15
C ALA A 456 15.92 -36.57 -14.12
N PRO A 457 14.82 -36.97 -14.78
CA PRO A 457 14.39 -38.37 -14.79
C PRO A 457 15.41 -39.24 -15.55
N SER A 458 15.45 -40.54 -15.27
CA SER A 458 16.37 -41.48 -15.95
C SER A 458 16.19 -41.54 -17.48
N GLY A 459 15.00 -41.19 -17.99
CA GLY A 459 14.71 -41.07 -19.43
C GLY A 459 15.11 -39.74 -20.08
N SER A 460 15.70 -38.81 -19.32
CA SER A 460 16.29 -37.57 -19.86
C SER A 460 17.71 -37.82 -20.37
N SER A 461 18.19 -37.02 -21.31
CA SER A 461 19.55 -37.18 -21.86
C SER A 461 20.09 -35.93 -22.55
N GLY A 462 21.41 -35.88 -22.71
CA GLY A 462 22.13 -34.80 -23.38
C GLY A 462 22.42 -33.61 -22.49
N GLN A 463 23.22 -32.68 -23.01
CA GLN A 463 23.53 -31.43 -22.33
C GLN A 463 22.27 -30.55 -22.28
N SER A 464 22.04 -29.90 -21.15
CA SER A 464 21.01 -28.87 -20.95
C SER A 464 21.56 -27.76 -20.03
N ALA A 465 20.71 -26.80 -19.64
CA ALA A 465 21.04 -25.83 -18.61
C ALA A 465 19.84 -25.60 -17.68
N VAL A 466 20.13 -25.19 -16.45
CA VAL A 466 19.16 -24.82 -15.43
C VAL A 466 19.42 -23.40 -14.95
N TYR A 467 18.35 -22.71 -14.58
CA TYR A 467 18.38 -21.30 -14.22
C TYR A 467 17.67 -21.06 -12.89
N VAL A 468 18.17 -20.11 -12.10
CA VAL A 468 17.58 -19.64 -10.85
C VAL A 468 17.59 -18.12 -10.84
N ASP A 469 16.49 -17.52 -10.44
CA ASP A 469 16.36 -16.07 -10.28
C ASP A 469 15.32 -15.68 -9.23
N ASN A 470 15.39 -14.44 -8.75
CA ASN A 470 14.46 -13.81 -7.83
C ASN A 470 14.23 -14.66 -6.57
N VAL A 471 15.30 -14.94 -5.83
CA VAL A 471 15.23 -15.66 -4.55
C VAL A 471 14.78 -14.67 -3.48
N THR A 472 13.59 -14.86 -2.93
CA THR A 472 12.97 -13.92 -1.97
C THR A 472 12.53 -14.60 -0.68
N VAL A 473 12.47 -13.83 0.40
CA VAL A 473 12.01 -14.29 1.70
C VAL A 473 10.99 -13.34 2.31
N GLN A 474 9.91 -13.89 2.86
CA GLN A 474 8.75 -13.14 3.38
C GLN A 474 8.55 -13.36 4.88
#